data_AF-A0A8I1RGR6-F1
#
_entry.id   AF-A0A8I1RGR6-F1
#
_cell.length_a   1.000
_cell.length_b   1.000
_cell.length_c   1.000
_cell.angle_alpha   90.00
_cell.angle_beta   90.00
_cell.angle_gamma   90.00
#
_symmetry.space_group_name_H-M   'P 1'
#
loop_
_entity.id
_entity.type
_entity.pdbx_description
1 polymer ?
#
loop_
_entity_poly.entity_id
_entity_poly.type
_entity_poly.pdbx_seq_one_letter_code
_entity_poly.pdbx_strand_id
1 'polypeptide(L)'
;MAVTEKLLVERGKDVSTREIAEAAGIAEGTIFRVFATKDAIIDAIFADAFDPKGGWDTLAALGSEADLETCLVELVTLLQARIKRVMALFAAIGFREPTSAPHMFEQRRLGYQAVADLLHPHAARLRVSPDDAARTLHGLVLAMTHPMLTDRPIGDPREIVDIALRGIGRADPLPGSQE
;
A
#
# COMPACT_ATOMS: atom_id res chain seq x y z
N MET A 1 -11.69 6.38 12.07
CA MET A 1 -10.34 6.33 11.46
C MET A 1 -10.24 7.27 10.26
N ALA A 2 -10.98 7.06 9.16
CA ALA A 2 -10.85 7.88 7.94
C ALA A 2 -11.05 9.40 8.14
N VAL A 3 -12.05 9.84 8.92
CA VAL A 3 -12.27 11.27 9.18
C VAL A 3 -11.11 11.88 9.98
N THR A 4 -10.63 11.17 11.00
CA THR A 4 -9.49 11.60 11.82
C THR A 4 -8.22 11.71 11.01
N GLU A 5 -7.96 10.73 10.13
CA GLU A 5 -6.82 10.74 9.24
C GLU A 5 -6.83 11.94 8.30
N LYS A 6 -7.96 12.22 7.64
CA LYS A 6 -8.12 13.39 6.79
C LYS A 6 -7.79 14.68 7.55
N LEU A 7 -8.33 14.81 8.76
CA LEU A 7 -8.09 15.97 9.61
C LEU A 7 -6.60 16.13 9.96
N LEU A 8 -5.91 15.03 10.24
CA LEU A 8 -4.47 15.04 10.49
C LEU A 8 -3.66 15.39 9.24
N VAL A 9 -4.02 14.89 8.06
CA VAL A 9 -3.34 15.23 6.80
C VAL A 9 -3.49 16.72 6.46
N GLU A 10 -4.66 17.31 6.72
CA GLU A 10 -4.95 18.71 6.42
C GLU A 10 -4.32 19.69 7.41
N ARG A 11 -4.27 19.34 8.69
CA ARG A 11 -3.93 20.27 9.78
C ARG A 11 -2.71 19.85 10.61
N GLY A 12 -2.11 18.72 10.26
CA GLY A 12 -0.92 18.18 10.92
C GLY A 12 -1.16 17.83 12.39
N LYS A 13 -0.07 17.87 13.16
CA LYS A 13 -0.05 17.51 14.58
C LYS A 13 -0.81 18.46 15.50
N ASP A 14 -1.32 19.60 15.04
CA ASP A 14 -1.96 20.60 15.91
C ASP A 14 -3.43 20.27 16.22
N VAL A 15 -4.00 19.29 15.53
CA VAL A 15 -5.38 18.82 15.73
C VAL A 15 -5.61 18.33 17.16
N SER A 16 -6.55 18.92 17.90
CA SER A 16 -6.90 18.48 19.27
C SER A 16 -7.83 17.26 19.27
N THR A 17 -7.86 16.51 20.39
CA THR A 17 -8.80 15.39 20.59
C THR A 17 -10.27 15.82 20.49
N ARG A 18 -10.57 17.04 20.95
CA ARG A 18 -11.88 17.68 20.81
C ARG A 18 -12.30 17.81 19.35
N GLU A 19 -11.41 18.32 18.49
CA GLU A 19 -11.68 18.47 17.06
C GLU A 19 -11.81 17.13 16.34
N ILE A 20 -11.05 16.11 16.78
CA ILE A 20 -11.22 14.73 16.29
C ILE A 20 -12.61 14.21 16.65
N ALA A 21 -13.07 14.43 17.89
CA ALA A 21 -14.37 13.99 18.36
C ALA A 21 -15.51 14.69 17.59
N GLU A 22 -15.41 16.00 17.41
CA GLU A 22 -16.35 16.80 16.62
C GLU A 22 -16.43 16.30 15.17
N ALA A 23 -15.28 16.10 14.52
CA ALA A 23 -15.25 15.60 13.14
C ALA A 23 -15.82 14.18 13.02
N ALA A 24 -15.59 13.33 14.02
CA ALA A 24 -16.11 11.96 14.07
C ALA A 24 -17.59 11.88 14.51
N GLY A 25 -18.21 12.99 14.93
CA GLY A 25 -19.60 13.02 15.40
C GLY A 25 -19.81 12.28 16.74
N ILE A 26 -18.79 12.23 17.59
CA ILE A 26 -18.83 11.53 18.89
C ILE A 26 -18.43 12.46 20.03
N ALA A 27 -18.79 12.10 21.26
CA ALA A 27 -18.31 12.81 22.45
C ALA A 27 -16.81 12.55 22.67
N GLU A 28 -16.06 13.57 23.10
CA GLU A 28 -14.62 13.44 23.37
C GLU A 28 -14.31 12.36 24.43
N GLY A 29 -15.16 12.21 25.44
CA GLY A 29 -15.05 11.13 26.43
C GLY A 29 -15.13 9.72 25.83
N THR A 30 -15.79 9.55 24.68
CA THR A 30 -15.84 8.26 23.96
C THR A 30 -14.50 7.90 23.35
N ILE A 31 -13.72 8.88 22.89
CA ILE A 31 -12.36 8.66 22.40
C ILE A 31 -11.49 8.13 23.54
N PHE A 32 -11.53 8.77 24.71
CA PHE A 32 -10.71 8.39 25.86
C PHE A 32 -11.05 7.01 26.46
N ARG A 33 -12.22 6.44 26.14
CA ARG A 33 -12.54 5.04 26.48
C ARG A 33 -11.78 4.02 25.63
N VAL A 34 -11.38 4.40 24.42
CA VAL A 34 -10.71 3.52 23.46
C VAL A 34 -9.21 3.83 23.37
N PHE A 35 -8.85 5.12 23.42
CA PHE A 35 -7.49 5.61 23.27
C PHE A 35 -7.08 6.43 24.48
N ALA A 36 -6.04 6.00 25.18
CA ALA A 36 -5.55 6.70 26.37
C ALA A 36 -4.96 8.09 26.05
N THR A 37 -4.41 8.27 24.86
CA THR A 37 -3.74 9.51 24.45
C THR A 37 -4.02 9.82 22.98
N LYS A 38 -3.78 11.09 22.59
CA LYS A 38 -3.79 11.49 21.18
C LYS A 38 -2.76 10.71 20.36
N ASP A 39 -1.58 10.42 20.93
CA ASP A 39 -0.57 9.61 20.24
C ASP A 39 -1.08 8.19 19.95
N ALA A 40 -1.85 7.59 20.86
CA ALA A 40 -2.47 6.28 20.61
C ALA A 40 -3.48 6.30 19.45
N ILE A 41 -4.18 7.43 19.23
CA ILE A 41 -5.06 7.61 18.08
C ILE A 41 -4.23 7.66 16.79
N ILE A 42 -3.15 8.45 16.81
CA ILE A 42 -2.29 8.60 15.63
C ILE A 42 -1.58 7.28 15.30
N ASP A 43 -1.10 6.55 16.31
CA ASP A 43 -0.48 5.23 16.13
C ASP A 43 -1.45 4.23 15.51
N ALA A 44 -2.72 4.24 15.94
CA ALA A 44 -3.77 3.42 15.33
C ALA A 44 -4.05 3.81 13.88
N ILE A 45 -3.96 5.10 13.52
CA ILE A 45 -4.13 5.56 12.13
C ILE A 45 -2.97 5.11 11.26
N PHE A 46 -1.73 5.18 11.75
CA PHE A 46 -0.59 4.61 11.04
C PHE A 46 -0.77 3.09 10.89
N ALA A 47 -1.10 2.37 11.96
CA ALA A 47 -1.31 0.92 11.89
C ALA A 47 -2.38 0.52 10.86
N ASP A 48 -3.46 1.31 10.74
CA ASP A 48 -4.51 1.13 9.73
C ASP A 48 -4.02 1.47 8.30
N ALA A 49 -3.23 2.52 8.13
CA ALA A 49 -2.58 2.86 6.85
C ALA A 49 -1.59 1.77 6.40
N PHE A 50 -0.96 1.10 7.36
CA PHE A 50 -0.09 -0.06 7.17
C PHE A 50 -0.83 -1.39 7.26
N ASP A 51 -2.17 -1.44 7.35
CA ASP A 51 -2.89 -2.72 7.42
C ASP A 51 -3.08 -3.33 6.03
N PRO A 52 -2.42 -4.46 5.70
CA PRO A 52 -2.60 -5.19 4.45
C PRO A 52 -4.07 -5.56 4.19
N LYS A 53 -4.82 -5.96 5.22
CA LYS A 53 -6.03 -6.79 5.06
C LYS A 53 -7.11 -6.18 4.17
N GLY A 54 -7.44 -4.90 4.35
CA GLY A 54 -8.56 -4.27 3.63
C GLY A 54 -8.40 -4.21 2.10
N GLY A 55 -7.16 -4.29 1.59
CA GLY A 55 -6.89 -4.27 0.15
C GLY A 55 -6.73 -5.65 -0.48
N TRP A 56 -6.20 -6.62 0.27
CA TRP A 56 -5.92 -7.96 -0.26
C TRP A 56 -7.18 -8.79 -0.47
N ASP A 57 -8.20 -8.63 0.36
CA ASP A 57 -9.49 -9.33 0.14
C ASP A 57 -10.09 -8.97 -1.23
N THR A 58 -9.96 -7.70 -1.63
CA THR A 58 -10.37 -7.20 -2.96
C THR A 58 -9.53 -7.83 -4.08
N LEU A 59 -8.21 -7.93 -3.88
CA LEU A 59 -7.32 -8.54 -4.88
C LEU A 59 -7.52 -10.06 -4.98
N ALA A 60 -7.79 -10.74 -3.86
CA ALA A 60 -8.13 -12.15 -3.84
C ALA A 60 -9.47 -12.41 -4.57
N ALA A 61 -10.40 -11.45 -4.49
CA ALA A 61 -11.70 -11.53 -5.16
C ALA A 61 -11.65 -11.30 -6.69
N LEU A 62 -10.57 -10.70 -7.23
CA LEU A 62 -10.36 -10.61 -8.70
C LEU A 62 -10.29 -11.98 -9.37
N GLY A 63 -10.03 -13.04 -8.60
CA GLY A 63 -10.07 -14.41 -9.04
C GLY A 63 -8.90 -14.81 -9.96
N SER A 64 -8.76 -16.11 -10.19
CA SER A 64 -7.74 -16.67 -11.08
C SER A 64 -8.02 -16.49 -12.58
N GLU A 65 -9.15 -15.86 -12.93
CA GLU A 65 -9.62 -15.72 -14.31
C GLU A 65 -9.12 -14.46 -15.01
N ALA A 66 -8.68 -13.44 -14.25
CA ALA A 66 -8.08 -12.25 -14.82
C ALA A 66 -6.70 -12.57 -15.43
N ASP A 67 -6.36 -11.90 -16.53
CA ASP A 67 -5.00 -11.97 -17.06
C ASP A 67 -4.00 -11.28 -16.12
N LEU A 68 -2.72 -11.65 -16.25
CA LEU A 68 -1.64 -11.12 -15.41
C LEU A 68 -1.56 -9.59 -15.44
N GLU A 69 -1.83 -8.95 -16.58
CA GLU A 69 -1.70 -7.50 -16.70
C GLU A 69 -2.79 -6.79 -15.89
N THR A 70 -4.03 -7.27 -16.00
CA THR A 70 -5.18 -6.78 -15.22
C THR A 70 -4.90 -6.96 -13.71
N CYS A 71 -4.44 -8.13 -13.29
CA CYS A 71 -4.06 -8.39 -11.90
C CYS A 71 -2.99 -7.41 -11.39
N LEU A 72 -1.97 -7.13 -12.21
CA LEU A 72 -0.89 -6.22 -11.86
C LEU A 72 -1.37 -4.76 -11.81
N VAL A 73 -2.27 -4.34 -12.70
CA VAL A 73 -2.82 -2.97 -12.70
C VAL A 73 -3.61 -2.71 -11.42
N GLU A 74 -4.47 -3.65 -11.02
CA GLU A 74 -5.24 -3.54 -9.77
C GLU A 74 -4.33 -3.54 -8.54
N LEU A 75 -3.33 -4.44 -8.53
CA LEU A 75 -2.32 -4.50 -7.48
C LEU A 75 -1.56 -3.18 -7.35
N VAL A 76 -1.05 -2.63 -8.46
CA VAL A 76 -0.31 -1.37 -8.46
C VAL A 76 -1.22 -0.24 -8.01
N THR A 77 -2.47 -0.19 -8.47
CA THR A 77 -3.45 0.82 -8.04
C THR A 77 -3.63 0.82 -6.52
N LEU A 78 -3.83 -0.37 -5.93
CA LEU A 78 -3.96 -0.53 -4.49
C LEU A 78 -2.69 -0.07 -3.75
N LEU A 79 -1.52 -0.54 -4.19
CA LEU A 79 -0.24 -0.20 -3.57
C LEU A 79 0.03 1.31 -3.64
N GLN A 80 -0.26 1.94 -4.78
CA GLN A 80 -0.10 3.38 -4.95
C GLN A 80 -0.98 4.18 -3.99
N ALA A 81 -2.26 3.82 -3.87
CA ALA A 81 -3.19 4.48 -2.94
C ALA A 81 -2.67 4.40 -1.51
N ARG A 82 -2.18 3.23 -1.11
CA ARG A 82 -1.61 2.99 0.22
C ARG A 82 -0.33 3.77 0.46
N ILE A 83 0.61 3.78 -0.49
CA ILE A 83 1.86 4.54 -0.38
C ILE A 83 1.56 6.03 -0.25
N LYS A 84 0.65 6.57 -1.07
CA LYS A 84 0.21 7.98 -0.98
C LYS A 84 -0.37 8.30 0.40
N ARG A 85 -1.21 7.41 0.94
CA ARG A 85 -1.81 7.52 2.27
C ARG A 85 -0.75 7.61 3.38
N VAL A 86 0.19 6.66 3.40
CA VAL A 86 1.28 6.61 4.39
C VAL A 86 2.19 7.83 4.28
N MET A 87 2.57 8.23 3.06
CA MET A 87 3.46 9.37 2.85
C MET A 87 2.80 10.71 3.21
N ALA A 88 1.50 10.86 2.95
CA ALA A 88 0.74 12.03 3.40
C ALA A 88 0.72 12.15 4.93
N LEU A 89 0.56 11.02 5.63
CA LEU A 89 0.64 10.99 7.09
C LEU A 89 2.04 11.33 7.61
N PHE A 90 3.10 10.81 6.98
CA PHE A 90 4.47 11.18 7.33
C PHE A 90 4.76 12.67 7.07
N ALA A 91 4.25 13.23 5.97
CA ALA A 91 4.42 14.64 5.67
C ALA A 91 3.70 15.53 6.72
N ALA A 92 2.53 15.11 7.20
CA ALA A 92 1.71 15.91 8.10
C ALA A 92 2.13 15.83 9.58
N ILE A 93 2.61 14.66 10.04
CA ILE A 93 2.86 14.38 11.46
C ILE A 93 4.36 14.12 11.74
N GLY A 94 5.16 13.93 10.70
CA GLY A 94 6.57 13.53 10.79
C GLY A 94 6.72 12.01 10.88
N PHE A 95 7.95 11.55 10.65
CA PHE A 95 8.31 10.16 10.90
C PHE A 95 8.32 9.91 12.41
N ARG A 96 7.58 8.90 12.85
CA ARG A 96 7.58 8.41 14.23
C ARG A 96 7.86 6.92 14.19
N GLU A 97 8.80 6.48 15.02
CA GLU A 97 9.04 5.05 15.17
C GLU A 97 7.75 4.44 15.75
N PRO A 98 7.08 3.53 15.02
CA PRO A 98 5.82 3.00 15.48
C PRO A 98 6.08 2.17 16.74
N THR A 99 5.36 2.46 17.82
CA THR A 99 5.28 1.56 18.99
C THR A 99 4.80 0.15 18.61
N SER A 100 4.16 0.04 17.43
CA SER A 100 3.69 -1.19 16.78
C SER A 100 4.65 -1.80 15.75
N ALA A 101 5.95 -1.46 15.75
CA ALA A 101 6.91 -1.94 14.76
C ALA A 101 6.88 -3.47 14.50
N PRO A 102 6.79 -4.37 15.53
CA PRO A 102 6.63 -5.80 15.31
C PRO A 102 5.37 -6.17 14.51
N HIS A 103 4.25 -5.48 14.78
CA HIS A 103 3.00 -5.68 14.06
C HIS A 103 3.11 -5.22 12.60
N MET A 104 3.81 -4.12 12.35
CA MET A 104 4.03 -3.60 10.99
C MET A 104 4.91 -4.54 10.15
N PHE A 105 5.94 -5.17 10.73
CA PHE A 105 6.73 -6.18 10.02
C PHE A 105 5.89 -7.40 9.63
N GLU A 106 5.05 -7.88 10.54
CA GLU A 106 4.15 -9.00 10.26
C GLU A 106 3.11 -8.63 9.20
N GLN A 107 2.53 -7.44 9.29
CA GLN A 107 1.63 -6.90 8.28
C GLN A 107 2.29 -6.79 6.90
N ARG A 108 3.54 -6.33 6.84
CA ARG A 108 4.32 -6.28 5.59
C ARG A 108 4.58 -7.67 5.04
N ARG A 109 4.89 -8.64 5.89
CA ARG A 109 5.08 -10.05 5.49
C ARG A 109 3.81 -10.64 4.91
N LEU A 110 2.67 -10.45 5.58
CA LEU A 110 1.35 -10.89 5.11
C LEU A 110 0.98 -10.23 3.77
N GLY A 111 1.31 -8.95 3.60
CA GLY A 111 1.11 -8.25 2.33
C GLY A 111 1.93 -8.85 1.20
N TYR A 112 3.22 -9.16 1.42
CA TYR A 112 4.02 -9.83 0.40
C TYR A 112 3.50 -11.21 0.05
N GLN A 113 3.02 -11.97 1.04
CA GLN A 113 2.43 -13.27 0.78
C GLN A 113 1.18 -13.16 -0.10
N ALA A 114 0.28 -12.22 0.19
CA ALA A 114 -0.93 -12.02 -0.61
C ALA A 114 -0.62 -11.65 -2.07
N VAL A 115 0.41 -10.82 -2.32
CA VAL A 115 0.87 -10.55 -3.69
C VAL A 115 1.43 -11.81 -4.35
N ALA A 116 2.25 -12.57 -3.64
CA ALA A 116 2.84 -13.79 -4.17
C ALA A 116 1.76 -14.82 -4.52
N ASP A 117 0.70 -14.93 -3.72
CA ASP A 117 -0.45 -15.81 -3.96
C ASP A 117 -1.23 -15.37 -5.21
N LEU A 118 -1.41 -14.06 -5.43
CA LEU A 118 -2.01 -13.50 -6.66
C LEU A 118 -1.17 -13.84 -7.90
N LEU A 119 0.15 -13.90 -7.77
CA LEU A 119 1.08 -14.16 -8.87
C LEU A 119 1.30 -15.65 -9.17
N HIS A 120 0.98 -16.55 -8.23
CA HIS A 120 1.17 -17.99 -8.38
C HIS A 120 0.52 -18.58 -9.63
N PRO A 121 -0.76 -18.28 -9.97
CA PRO A 121 -1.40 -18.76 -11.19
C PRO A 121 -0.67 -18.37 -12.48
N HIS A 122 0.15 -17.31 -12.43
CA HIS A 122 0.86 -16.76 -13.58
C HIS A 122 2.37 -17.06 -13.56
N ALA A 123 2.85 -17.95 -12.68
CA ALA A 123 4.27 -18.21 -12.48
C ALA A 123 5.03 -18.58 -13.77
N ALA A 124 4.40 -19.29 -14.70
CA ALA A 124 4.99 -19.65 -15.99
C ALA A 124 5.37 -18.43 -16.86
N ARG A 125 4.73 -17.28 -16.63
CA ARG A 125 4.98 -16.00 -17.33
C ARG A 125 6.05 -15.13 -16.65
N LEU A 126 6.53 -15.53 -15.46
CA LEU A 126 7.51 -14.77 -14.68
C LEU A 126 8.94 -15.30 -14.89
N ARG A 127 9.91 -14.39 -14.87
CA ARG A 127 11.36 -14.69 -14.91
C ARG A 127 11.91 -15.07 -13.53
N VAL A 128 11.25 -14.63 -12.48
CA VAL A 128 11.60 -14.85 -11.08
C VAL A 128 10.47 -15.57 -10.36
N SER A 129 10.70 -16.01 -9.12
CA SER A 129 9.65 -16.60 -8.30
C SER A 129 8.50 -15.59 -8.06
N PRO A 130 7.24 -16.03 -7.84
CA PRO A 130 6.15 -15.14 -7.45
C PRO A 130 6.48 -14.27 -6.23
N ASP A 131 7.20 -14.85 -5.27
CA ASP A 131 7.77 -14.21 -4.09
C ASP A 131 8.71 -13.04 -4.42
N ASP A 132 9.67 -13.26 -5.32
CA ASP A 132 10.63 -12.22 -5.70
C ASP A 132 9.98 -11.17 -6.61
N ALA A 133 9.04 -11.57 -7.45
CA ALA A 133 8.22 -10.65 -8.23
C ALA A 133 7.42 -9.72 -7.30
N ALA A 134 6.80 -10.26 -6.25
CA ALA A 134 6.07 -9.48 -5.25
C ALA A 134 6.95 -8.40 -4.57
N ARG A 135 8.15 -8.79 -4.13
CA ARG A 135 9.10 -7.87 -3.50
C ARG A 135 9.59 -6.81 -4.48
N THR A 136 9.89 -7.20 -5.71
CA THR A 136 10.37 -6.31 -6.77
C THR A 136 9.30 -5.29 -7.15
N LEU A 137 8.07 -5.75 -7.40
CA LEU A 137 6.91 -4.90 -7.69
C LEU A 137 6.69 -3.86 -6.60
N HIS A 138 6.65 -4.29 -5.34
CA HIS A 138 6.48 -3.36 -4.23
C HIS A 138 7.60 -2.32 -4.16
N GLY A 139 8.86 -2.71 -4.41
CA GLY A 139 9.99 -1.78 -4.48
C GLY A 139 9.84 -0.74 -5.58
N LEU A 140 9.44 -1.17 -6.78
CA LEU A 140 9.19 -0.28 -7.92
C LEU A 140 8.05 0.69 -7.64
N VAL A 141 6.90 0.19 -7.20
CA VAL A 141 5.75 1.05 -6.87
C VAL A 141 6.14 2.05 -5.78
N LEU A 142 6.81 1.60 -4.71
CA LEU A 142 7.28 2.48 -3.65
C LEU A 142 8.14 3.63 -4.21
N ALA A 143 9.19 3.31 -4.97
CA ALA A 143 10.11 4.30 -5.51
C ALA A 143 9.46 5.28 -6.50
N MET A 144 8.44 4.84 -7.25
CA MET A 144 7.86 5.61 -8.36
C MET A 144 6.61 6.41 -7.97
N THR A 145 6.03 6.21 -6.78
CA THR A 145 4.67 6.71 -6.48
C THR A 145 4.60 8.11 -5.88
N HIS A 146 5.60 8.53 -5.10
CA HIS A 146 5.45 9.71 -4.24
C HIS A 146 6.60 10.73 -4.40
N PRO A 147 6.31 12.05 -4.38
CA PRO A 147 7.32 13.12 -4.45
C PRO A 147 8.43 13.06 -3.40
N MET A 148 8.19 12.39 -2.27
CA MET A 148 9.22 12.18 -1.24
C MET A 148 10.33 11.20 -1.67
N LEU A 149 10.09 10.41 -2.73
CA LEU A 149 11.00 9.36 -3.19
C LEU A 149 11.51 9.61 -4.62
N THR A 150 10.81 10.43 -5.40
CA THR A 150 11.15 10.76 -6.79
C THR A 150 10.62 12.15 -7.15
N ASP A 151 11.37 12.90 -7.96
CA ASP A 151 10.93 14.19 -8.50
C ASP A 151 9.88 14.06 -9.60
N ARG A 152 9.68 12.83 -10.12
CA ARG A 152 8.73 12.52 -11.20
C ARG A 152 7.91 11.28 -10.82
N PRO A 153 6.89 11.43 -9.95
CA PRO A 153 6.03 10.32 -9.61
C PRO A 153 5.18 9.89 -10.81
N ILE A 154 5.04 8.58 -10.99
CA ILE A 154 4.17 8.00 -12.02
C ILE A 154 2.77 7.86 -11.45
N GLY A 155 1.82 8.56 -12.07
CA GLY A 155 0.42 8.55 -11.66
C GLY A 155 -0.38 7.38 -12.21
N ASP A 156 -0.06 6.91 -13.42
CA ASP A 156 -0.78 5.84 -14.10
C ASP A 156 -0.24 4.46 -13.69
N PRO A 157 -1.06 3.59 -13.06
CA PRO A 157 -0.67 2.23 -12.73
C PRO A 157 -0.15 1.43 -13.94
N ARG A 158 -0.71 1.65 -15.14
CA ARG A 158 -0.34 0.89 -16.34
C ARG A 158 1.10 1.11 -16.74
N GLU A 159 1.62 2.33 -16.57
CA GLU A 159 3.01 2.65 -16.90
C GLU A 159 3.98 1.90 -15.96
N ILE A 160 3.65 1.80 -14.67
CA ILE A 160 4.45 1.02 -13.71
C ILE A 160 4.38 -0.48 -14.03
N VAL A 161 3.19 -0.99 -14.41
CA VAL A 161 3.01 -2.38 -14.82
C VAL A 161 3.82 -2.69 -16.07
N ASP A 162 3.80 -1.83 -17.07
CA ASP A 162 4.58 -1.97 -18.31
C ASP A 162 6.10 -2.00 -18.03
N ILE A 163 6.59 -1.11 -17.17
CA ILE A 163 7.99 -1.14 -16.69
C ILE A 163 8.30 -2.45 -15.95
N ALA A 164 7.42 -2.86 -15.04
CA ALA A 164 7.59 -4.07 -14.26
C ALA A 164 7.60 -5.31 -15.17
N LEU A 165 6.64 -5.47 -16.08
CA LEU A 165 6.54 -6.61 -16.98
C LEU A 165 7.77 -6.74 -17.89
N ARG A 166 8.37 -5.64 -18.35
CA ARG A 166 9.65 -5.71 -19.08
C ARG A 166 10.81 -6.18 -18.21
N GLY A 167 10.78 -5.90 -16.91
CA GLY A 167 11.80 -6.33 -15.95
C GLY A 167 11.62 -7.79 -15.47
N ILE A 168 10.41 -8.15 -15.04
CA ILE A 168 10.09 -9.42 -14.38
C ILE A 168 9.34 -10.44 -15.25
N GLY A 169 8.75 -10.03 -16.37
CA GLY A 169 8.02 -10.90 -17.29
C GLY A 169 8.96 -11.65 -18.23
N ARG A 170 8.62 -12.90 -18.59
CA ARG A 170 9.36 -13.63 -19.63
C ARG A 170 9.13 -12.95 -20.98
N ALA A 171 10.21 -12.80 -21.75
CA ALA A 171 10.07 -12.41 -23.14
C ALA A 171 9.34 -13.53 -23.89
N ASP A 172 8.39 -13.18 -24.75
CA ASP A 172 7.97 -14.11 -25.79
C ASP A 172 9.20 -14.44 -26.65
N PRO A 173 9.38 -15.71 -27.05
CA PRO A 173 10.42 -16.04 -28.01
C PRO A 173 10.23 -15.17 -29.25
N LEU A 174 11.29 -14.48 -29.67
CA LEU A 174 11.29 -13.70 -30.90
C LEU A 174 10.73 -14.59 -32.04
N PRO A 175 9.73 -14.15 -32.81
CA PRO A 175 9.29 -14.90 -33.97
C PRO A 175 10.44 -14.93 -34.99
N GLY A 176 11.16 -16.04 -35.05
CA GLY A 176 12.24 -16.28 -36.01
C GLY A 176 13.59 -16.58 -35.36
N SER A 177 13.74 -17.78 -34.82
CA SER A 177 15.04 -18.43 -34.64
C SER A 177 14.87 -19.93 -34.93
N GLN A 178 14.42 -20.25 -36.13
CA GLN A 178 14.67 -21.55 -36.72
C GLN A 178 15.67 -21.31 -37.85
N GLU A 179 16.89 -21.84 -37.67
CA GLU A 179 17.83 -22.12 -38.75
C GLU A 179 17.21 -23.11 -39.76
#